data_AF-A0A7V3VK60-F1
#
_entry.id   AF-A0A7V3VK60-F1
#
_cell.length_a   1.000
_cell.length_b   1.000
_cell.length_c   1.000
_cell.angle_alpha   90.00
_cell.angle_beta   90.00
_cell.angle_gamma   90.00
#
_symmetry.space_group_name_H-M   'P 1'
#
loop_
_entity.id
_entity.type
_entity.pdbx_description
1 polymer ?
#
loop_
_entity_poly.entity_id
_entity_poly.type
_entity_poly.pdbx_seq_one_letter_code
_entity_poly.pdbx_strand_id
1 'polypeptide(L)'
;MPRFLFVFCYETPDELATNPMYGWEEEETKAVFIEARHEEEALRWGREVARAFVWTLFQREGGPQDFEWKPNSYRHWIDFGLPSQVRPEELALIPTIRVGELLDEDGNGSSFPGHVTGTSSRTRNG
;
A
#
# COMPACT_ATOMS: atom_id res chain seq x y z
N MET A 1 -14.24 -11.77 9.14
CA MET A 1 -12.84 -12.23 9.06
C MET A 1 -12.02 -11.53 10.14
N PRO A 2 -10.94 -12.13 10.67
CA PRO A 2 -10.01 -11.39 11.51
C PRO A 2 -9.36 -10.24 10.73
N ARG A 3 -8.94 -9.20 11.46
CA ARG A 3 -8.24 -8.03 10.94
C ARG A 3 -6.82 -8.04 11.45
N PHE A 4 -5.86 -7.86 10.56
CA PHE A 4 -4.44 -7.77 10.87
C PHE A 4 -3.96 -6.37 10.50
N LEU A 5 -3.26 -5.70 11.41
CA LEU A 5 -2.67 -4.39 11.12
C LEU A 5 -1.33 -4.62 10.42
N PHE A 6 -1.29 -4.39 9.12
CA PHE A 6 -0.05 -4.43 8.35
C PHE A 6 0.58 -3.04 8.33
N VAL A 7 1.86 -2.98 8.68
CA VAL A 7 2.66 -1.75 8.71
C VAL A 7 3.85 -1.93 7.77
N PHE A 8 4.18 -0.90 7.00
CA PHE A 8 5.33 -0.90 6.11
C PHE A 8 6.01 0.47 6.07
N CYS A 9 7.33 0.44 5.92
CA CYS A 9 8.15 1.62 5.69
C CYS A 9 8.40 1.82 4.19
N TYR A 10 8.63 3.05 3.78
CA TYR A 10 8.96 3.43 2.41
C TYR A 10 9.69 4.78 2.41
N GLU A 11 10.38 5.08 1.32
CA GLU A 11 10.86 6.43 1.04
C GLU A 11 9.92 7.09 0.03
N THR A 12 9.68 8.39 0.19
CA THR A 12 9.12 9.26 -0.83
C THR A 12 10.15 9.48 -1.95
N PRO A 13 9.74 9.96 -3.14
CA PRO A 13 10.69 10.31 -4.20
C PRO A 13 11.77 11.32 -3.76
N ASP A 14 11.39 12.29 -2.93
CA ASP A 14 12.32 13.31 -2.41
C ASP A 14 13.33 12.69 -1.42
N GLU A 15 12.88 11.84 -0.50
CA GLU A 15 13.76 11.11 0.42
C GLU A 15 14.73 10.20 -0.36
N LEU A 16 14.23 9.43 -1.33
CA LEU A 16 15.09 8.56 -2.16
C LEU A 16 16.19 9.35 -2.88
N ALA A 17 15.88 10.56 -3.35
CA ALA A 17 16.85 11.41 -4.04
C ALA A 17 17.87 12.08 -3.09
N THR A 18 17.46 12.38 -1.85
CA THR A 18 18.24 13.21 -0.92
C THR A 18 18.98 12.41 0.14
N ASN A 19 18.43 11.31 0.64
CA ASN A 19 19.03 10.45 1.67
C ASN A 19 20.49 10.08 1.36
N PRO A 20 20.85 9.61 0.14
CA PRO A 20 22.24 9.26 -0.17
C PRO A 20 23.20 10.45 -0.15
N MET A 21 22.72 11.68 -0.42
CA MET A 21 23.55 12.88 -0.43
C MET A 21 23.98 13.29 0.98
N TYR A 22 23.13 13.02 1.99
CA TYR A 22 23.36 13.41 3.37
C TYR A 22 23.71 12.22 4.30
N GLY A 23 23.65 10.98 3.78
CA GLY A 23 23.85 9.77 4.57
C GLY A 23 22.72 9.52 5.56
N TRP A 24 21.50 9.92 5.22
CA TRP A 24 20.30 9.72 6.04
C TRP A 24 19.61 8.40 5.67
N GLU A 25 18.83 7.90 6.61
CA GLU A 25 17.97 6.71 6.47
C GLU A 25 16.53 7.11 6.88
N GLU A 26 16.09 8.30 6.47
CA GLU A 26 14.72 8.76 6.72
C GLU A 26 13.75 7.90 5.90
N GLU A 27 12.74 7.37 6.58
CA GLU A 27 11.71 6.53 6.00
C GLU A 27 10.36 6.93 6.58
N GLU A 28 9.36 7.06 5.72
CA GLU A 28 7.97 7.20 6.10
C GLU A 28 7.38 5.84 6.49
N THR A 29 6.34 5.86 7.33
CA THR A 29 5.63 4.65 7.77
C THR A 29 4.14 4.76 7.49
N LYS A 30 3.55 3.68 6.96
CA LYS A 30 2.10 3.59 6.72
C LYS A 30 1.53 2.30 7.26
N ALA A 31 0.26 2.37 7.66
CA ALA A 31 -0.47 1.24 8.22
C ALA A 31 -1.80 1.02 7.49
N VAL A 32 -2.23 -0.23 7.41
CA VAL A 32 -3.51 -0.65 6.83
C VAL A 32 -4.03 -1.88 7.56
N PHE A 33 -5.32 -1.90 7.87
CA PHE A 33 -5.98 -3.11 8.34
C PHE A 33 -6.33 -4.01 7.16
N ILE A 34 -5.95 -5.29 7.24
CA ILE A 34 -6.25 -6.29 6.23
C ILE A 34 -7.17 -7.35 6.82
N GLU A 35 -8.36 -7.51 6.24
CA GLU A 35 -9.24 -8.64 6.50
C GLU A 35 -8.71 -9.89 5.78
N ALA A 36 -8.20 -10.85 6.55
CA ALA A 36 -7.62 -12.10 6.03
C ALA A 36 -8.05 -13.30 6.88
N ARG A 37 -7.77 -14.52 6.43
CA ARG A 37 -8.05 -15.75 7.19
C ARG A 37 -7.02 -16.00 8.29
N HIS A 38 -5.76 -15.65 8.02
CA HIS A 38 -4.63 -15.82 8.92
C HIS A 38 -3.52 -14.80 8.63
N GLU A 39 -2.58 -14.67 9.56
CA GLU A 39 -1.50 -13.67 9.52
C GLU A 39 -0.65 -13.74 8.25
N GLU A 40 -0.22 -14.95 7.84
CA GLU A 40 0.61 -15.12 6.64
C GLU A 40 -0.08 -14.60 5.37
N GLU A 41 -1.41 -14.76 5.27
CA GLU A 41 -2.18 -14.23 4.15
C GLU A 41 -2.22 -12.70 4.17
N ALA A 42 -2.41 -12.11 5.35
CA ALA A 42 -2.35 -10.65 5.53
C ALA A 42 -0.96 -10.10 5.21
N LEU A 43 0.12 -10.76 5.66
CA LEU A 43 1.49 -10.33 5.40
C LEU A 43 1.82 -10.40 3.91
N ARG A 44 1.44 -11.49 3.24
CA ARG A 44 1.64 -11.64 1.79
C ARG A 44 0.86 -10.57 1.03
N TRP A 45 -0.41 -10.33 1.37
CA TRP A 45 -1.20 -9.31 0.70
C TRP A 45 -0.70 -7.90 1.00
N GLY A 46 -0.29 -7.62 2.23
CA GLY A 46 0.27 -6.33 2.65
C GLY A 46 1.49 -5.93 1.83
N ARG A 47 2.34 -6.89 1.43
CA ARG A 47 3.46 -6.62 0.51
C ARG A 47 3.01 -6.15 -0.86
N GLU A 48 1.94 -6.73 -1.41
CA GLU A 48 1.38 -6.27 -2.68
C GLU A 48 0.74 -4.88 -2.55
N VAL A 49 0.10 -4.60 -1.41
CA VAL A 49 -0.43 -3.27 -1.09
C VAL A 49 0.70 -2.23 -1.00
N ALA A 50 1.80 -2.55 -0.30
CA ALA A 50 2.96 -1.67 -0.19
C ALA A 50 3.57 -1.39 -1.57
N ARG A 51 3.76 -2.42 -2.41
CA ARG A 51 4.22 -2.25 -3.80
C ARG A 51 3.34 -1.31 -4.61
N ALA A 52 2.03 -1.56 -4.60
CA ALA A 52 1.09 -0.76 -5.38
C ALA A 52 0.99 0.69 -4.89
N PHE A 53 1.01 0.88 -3.57
CA PHE A 53 0.97 2.19 -2.94
C PHE A 53 2.21 3.01 -3.32
N VAL A 54 3.41 2.46 -3.11
CA VAL A 54 4.65 3.17 -3.39
C VAL A 54 4.85 3.41 -4.88
N TRP A 55 4.46 2.45 -5.74
CA TRP A 55 4.42 2.68 -7.19
C TRP A 55 3.55 3.89 -7.54
N THR A 56 2.31 3.93 -7.04
CA THR A 56 1.38 5.03 -7.30
C THR A 56 1.91 6.36 -6.79
N LEU A 57 2.54 6.38 -5.60
CA LEU A 57 3.19 7.54 -5.03
C LEU A 57 4.26 8.11 -5.98
N PHE A 58 5.16 7.25 -6.47
CA PHE A 58 6.23 7.65 -7.36
C PHE A 58 5.72 8.17 -8.71
N GLN A 59 4.66 7.56 -9.23
CA GLN A 59 4.02 8.03 -10.46
C GLN A 59 3.39 9.42 -10.30
N ARG A 60 2.79 9.70 -9.14
CA ARG A 60 2.14 10.98 -8.85
C ARG A 60 3.15 12.10 -8.58
N GLU A 61 4.19 11.80 -7.81
CA GLU A 61 5.13 12.80 -7.28
C GLU A 61 6.38 12.97 -8.16
N GLY A 62 6.49 12.22 -9.26
CA GLY A 62 7.55 12.41 -10.26
C GLY A 62 8.85 11.68 -9.92
N GLY A 63 8.77 10.56 -9.19
CA GLY A 63 9.91 9.69 -8.90
C GLY A 63 10.37 8.85 -10.11
N PRO A 64 11.46 8.07 -9.95
CA PRO A 64 11.93 7.15 -10.98
C PRO A 64 10.84 6.18 -11.44
N GLN A 65 10.66 6.08 -12.74
CA GLN A 65 9.60 5.31 -13.39
C GLN A 65 9.79 3.79 -13.26
N ASP A 66 11.00 3.35 -12.95
CA ASP A 66 11.38 1.96 -12.74
C ASP A 66 11.55 1.61 -11.25
N PHE A 67 11.16 2.52 -10.34
CA PHE A 67 11.23 2.26 -8.92
C PHE A 67 10.27 1.15 -8.50
N GLU A 68 10.77 0.21 -7.70
CA GLU A 68 9.99 -0.91 -7.19
C GLU A 68 10.26 -1.04 -5.68
N TRP A 69 9.19 -0.99 -4.87
CA TRP A 69 9.29 -1.32 -3.45
C TRP A 69 9.56 -2.81 -3.26
N LYS A 70 10.60 -3.14 -2.49
CA LYS A 70 11.04 -4.51 -2.27
C LYS A 70 10.94 -4.90 -0.78
N PRO A 71 10.33 -6.05 -0.44
CA PRO A 71 10.19 -6.49 0.94
C PRO A 71 11.51 -6.64 1.70
N ASN A 72 12.61 -6.89 0.98
CA ASN A 72 13.95 -7.03 1.55
C ASN A 72 14.73 -5.70 1.63
N SER A 73 14.17 -4.62 1.09
CA SER A 73 14.72 -3.26 1.19
C SER A 73 14.08 -2.45 2.31
N TYR A 74 12.81 -2.72 2.62
CA TYR A 74 12.04 -1.94 3.59
C TYR A 74 11.42 -2.81 4.69
N ARG A 75 11.41 -2.29 5.91
CA ARG A 75 10.76 -2.95 7.05
C ARG A 75 9.25 -3.02 6.81
N HIS A 76 8.68 -4.17 7.15
CA HIS A 76 7.23 -4.39 7.12
C HIS A 76 6.88 -5.53 8.08
N TRP A 77 5.74 -5.45 8.76
CA TRP A 77 5.31 -6.43 9.75
C TRP A 77 3.79 -6.41 9.98
N ILE A 78 3.30 -7.43 10.69
CA ILE A 78 1.97 -7.39 11.30
C ILE A 78 2.14 -6.89 12.73
N ASP A 79 1.45 -5.80 13.07
CA ASP A 79 1.52 -5.21 14.39
C ASP A 79 0.35 -5.67 15.27
N PHE A 80 0.68 -6.39 16.34
CA PHE A 80 -0.28 -6.85 17.34
C PHE A 80 -0.40 -5.90 18.53
N GLY A 81 0.55 -5.00 18.72
CA GLY A 81 0.66 -4.13 19.90
C GLY A 81 -0.01 -2.77 19.69
N LEU A 82 0.24 -2.14 18.54
CA LEU A 82 -0.24 -0.79 18.23
C LEU A 82 -1.76 -0.64 18.44
N PRO A 83 -2.63 -1.57 18.01
CA PRO A 83 -4.08 -1.46 18.24
C PRO A 83 -4.50 -1.35 19.70
N SER A 84 -3.65 -1.76 20.64
CA SER A 84 -3.91 -1.65 22.08
C SER A 84 -3.30 -0.39 22.73
N GLN A 85 -2.43 0.32 22.01
CA GLN A 85 -1.65 1.45 22.53
C GLN A 85 -2.16 2.79 22.03
N VAL A 86 -2.84 2.83 20.88
CA VAL A 86 -3.42 4.06 20.31
C VAL A 86 -4.90 4.18 20.63
N ARG A 87 -5.42 5.41 20.54
CA ARG A 87 -6.82 5.66 20.87
C ARG A 87 -7.74 5.12 19.77
N PRO A 88 -8.95 4.64 20.10
CA PRO A 88 -9.87 4.09 19.10
C PRO A 88 -10.16 5.03 17.92
N GLU A 89 -10.22 6.34 18.17
CA GLU A 89 -10.42 7.35 17.12
C GLU A 89 -9.25 7.43 16.14
N GLU A 90 -8.02 7.18 16.58
CA GLU A 90 -6.83 7.16 15.72
C GLU A 90 -6.81 5.88 14.88
N LEU A 91 -7.23 4.75 15.45
CA LEU A 91 -7.38 3.49 14.71
C LEU A 91 -8.47 3.56 13.64
N ALA A 92 -9.54 4.33 13.89
CA ALA A 92 -10.63 4.50 12.93
C ALA A 92 -10.20 5.26 11.66
N LEU A 93 -9.06 5.98 11.71
CA LEU A 93 -8.47 6.64 10.55
C LEU A 93 -7.63 5.71 9.68
N ILE A 94 -7.27 4.53 10.19
CA ILE A 94 -6.48 3.55 9.43
C ILE A 94 -7.41 2.85 8.44
N PRO A 95 -7.11 2.86 7.13
CA PRO A 95 -7.94 2.21 6.12
C PRO A 95 -8.03 0.71 6.40
N THR A 96 -9.20 0.13 6.14
CA THR A 96 -9.41 -1.32 6.17
C THR A 96 -9.70 -1.82 4.76
N ILE A 97 -9.00 -2.86 4.33
CA ILE A 97 -9.17 -3.51 3.03
C ILE A 97 -9.29 -5.03 3.19
N ARG A 98 -9.80 -5.69 2.15
CA ARG A 98 -9.80 -7.15 2.04
C ARG A 98 -8.62 -7.63 1.19
N VAL A 99 -8.28 -8.91 1.35
CA VAL A 99 -7.39 -9.58 0.38
C VAL A 99 -8.00 -9.46 -1.02
N GLY A 100 -7.23 -8.92 -1.97
CA GLY A 100 -7.67 -8.58 -3.32
C GLY A 100 -7.97 -7.09 -3.53
N GLU A 101 -8.04 -6.29 -2.47
CA GLU A 101 -8.26 -4.84 -2.52
C GLU A 101 -6.96 -4.07 -2.27
N LEU A 102 -6.85 -2.88 -2.84
CA LEU A 102 -5.70 -1.99 -2.71
C LEU A 102 -6.11 -0.70 -2.01
N LEU A 103 -5.11 0.11 -1.65
CA LEU A 103 -5.36 1.50 -1.31
C LEU A 103 -5.58 2.31 -2.60
N ASP A 104 -6.47 3.29 -2.56
CA ASP A 104 -6.57 4.31 -3.60
C ASP A 104 -5.41 5.32 -3.52
N GLU A 105 -5.46 6.30 -4.42
CA GLU A 105 -4.47 7.37 -4.54
C GLU A 105 -4.33 8.24 -3.28
N ASP A 106 -5.39 8.35 -2.48
CA ASP A 106 -5.40 9.06 -1.21
C ASP A 106 -4.94 8.17 -0.05
N GLY A 107 -4.78 6.86 -0.30
CA GLY A 107 -4.42 5.89 0.71
C GLY A 107 -5.61 5.34 1.50
N ASN A 108 -6.84 5.49 1.00
CA ASN A 108 -8.04 4.90 1.57
C ASN A 108 -8.31 3.52 0.94
N GLY A 109 -9.13 2.69 1.59
CA GLY A 109 -9.48 1.37 1.04
C GLY A 109 -10.37 1.49 -0.20
N SER A 110 -9.94 0.93 -1.34
CA SER A 110 -10.71 0.95 -2.58
C SER A 110 -10.85 -0.43 -3.19
N SER A 111 -12.09 -0.83 -3.46
CA SER A 111 -12.39 -2.01 -4.26
C SER A 111 -12.15 -1.67 -5.73
N PHE A 112 -11.31 -2.46 -6.40
CA PHE A 112 -11.02 -2.32 -7.82
C PHE A 112 -12.29 -2.30 -8.68
N PRO A 113 -12.52 -1.32 -9.58
CA PRO A 113 -13.47 -1.49 -10.66
C PRO A 113 -12.78 -2.22 -11.83
N GLY A 114 -13.06 -3.52 -11.96
CA GLY A 114 -13.15 -4.15 -13.27
C GLY A 114 -11.94 -4.92 -13.80
N HIS A 115 -12.05 -6.25 -13.74
CA HIS A 115 -11.86 -7.05 -14.95
C HIS A 115 -13.16 -6.93 -15.76
N VAL A 116 -13.32 -5.86 -16.53
CA VAL A 116 -14.37 -5.78 -17.55
C VAL A 116 -13.84 -6.49 -18.79
N THR A 117 -14.27 -7.72 -19.01
CA THR A 117 -14.17 -8.35 -20.33
C THR A 117 -15.14 -7.62 -21.28
N GLY A 118 -14.70 -6.47 -21.77
CA GLY A 118 -15.37 -5.75 -22.84
C GLY A 118 -14.98 -6.38 -24.17
N THR A 119 -15.77 -7.34 -24.64
CA THR A 119 -15.71 -7.78 -26.04
C THR A 119 -15.97 -6.58 -26.93
N SER A 120 -14.92 -6.13 -27.61
CA SER A 120 -14.97 -5.04 -28.59
C SER A 120 -15.68 -5.53 -29.85
N SER A 121 -16.98 -5.28 -29.96
CA SER A 121 -17.70 -5.38 -31.23
C SER A 121 -17.64 -4.03 -31.92
N ARG A 122 -16.72 -3.91 -32.88
CA ARG A 122 -16.71 -2.86 -33.90
C ARG A 122 -17.99 -2.97 -34.74
N THR A 123 -18.84 -1.95 -34.70
CA THR A 123 -19.73 -1.62 -35.81
C THR A 123 -19.46 -0.17 -36.23
N ARG A 124 -18.97 -0.04 -37.46
CA ARG A 124 -18.75 1.22 -38.18
C ARG A 124 -20.06 1.56 -38.90
N ASN A 125 -20.64 2.72 -38.61
CA ASN A 125 -21.66 3.36 -39.43
C ASN A 125 -21.38 4.86 -39.47
N GLY A 126 -21.33 5.43 -40.68
CA GLY A 126 -21.03 6.84 -40.95
C GLY A 126 -19.84 6.99 -41.87
#